data_AF-R9IGW5-F1
#
_entry.id   AF-R9IGW5-F1
#
_cell.length_a   1.000
_cell.length_b   1.000
_cell.length_c   1.000
_cell.angle_alpha   90.00
_cell.angle_beta   90.00
_cell.angle_gamma   90.00
#
_symmetry.space_group_name_H-M   'P 1'
#
loop_
_entity.id
_entity.type
_entity.pdbx_description
1 polymer ?
#
loop_
_entity_poly.entity_id
_entity_poly.type
_entity_poly.pdbx_seq_one_letter_code
_entity_poly.pdbx_strand_id
1 'polypeptide(L)'
;MWFWWFMLCCDLMIPLLMIVIGRLMWKRPPQKINSLIGYRTSRSMKNMDTWHFAHHYCGKLWWRIGWIILVPSLIIHLPFYGASDDAIGIVGLILTFIQIAVLIGSIFPTEKALKRTFTEEGLRR
;
A
#
# COMPACT_ATOMS: atom_id res chain seq x y z
N MET A 1 -20.49 -12.27 17.43
CA MET A 1 -19.23 -11.81 18.06
C MET A 1 -17.99 -12.35 17.35
N TRP A 2 -17.91 -13.66 17.05
CA TRP A 2 -16.81 -14.22 16.25
C TRP A 2 -16.62 -13.50 14.90
N PHE A 3 -17.72 -13.25 14.19
CA PHE A 3 -17.70 -12.55 12.90
C PHE A 3 -17.06 -11.15 12.97
N TRP A 4 -17.28 -10.42 14.06
CA TRP A 4 -16.65 -9.11 14.30
C TRP A 4 -15.13 -9.21 14.36
N TRP A 5 -14.60 -10.17 15.15
CA TRP A 5 -13.16 -10.40 15.24
C TRP A 5 -12.56 -10.83 13.90
N PHE A 6 -13.26 -11.68 13.17
CA PHE A 6 -12.87 -12.11 11.84
C PHE A 6 -12.76 -10.92 10.87
N MET A 7 -13.80 -10.08 10.78
CA MET A 7 -13.82 -8.92 9.90
C MET A 7 -12.76 -7.88 10.29
N LEU A 8 -12.59 -7.63 11.59
CA LEU A 8 -11.51 -6.77 12.08
C LEU A 8 -10.14 -7.29 11.60
N CYS A 9 -9.85 -8.58 11.77
CA CYS A 9 -8.59 -9.16 11.29
C CYS A 9 -8.40 -8.97 9.78
N CYS A 10 -9.45 -9.19 8.98
CA CYS A 10 -9.42 -9.00 7.53
C CYS A 10 -9.10 -7.53 7.15
N ASP A 11 -9.81 -6.57 7.73
CA ASP A 11 -9.66 -5.15 7.40
C ASP A 11 -8.33 -4.54 7.86
N LEU A 12 -7.62 -5.21 8.78
CA LEU A 12 -6.27 -4.81 9.18
C LEU A 12 -5.18 -5.39 8.27
N MET A 13 -5.48 -6.37 7.40
CA MET A 13 -4.46 -7.00 6.56
C MET A 13 -3.82 -6.01 5.59
N ILE A 14 -4.60 -5.21 4.86
CA ILE A 14 -4.07 -4.26 3.87
C ILE A 14 -3.15 -3.21 4.53
N PRO A 15 -3.57 -2.47 5.57
CA PRO A 15 -2.68 -1.48 6.18
C PRO A 15 -1.42 -2.11 6.79
N LEU A 16 -1.53 -3.31 7.39
CA LEU A 16 -0.36 -4.04 7.89
C LEU A 16 0.61 -4.43 6.76
N LEU A 17 0.09 -4.93 5.63
CA LEU A 17 0.90 -5.23 4.45
C LEU A 17 1.57 -3.97 3.90
N MET A 18 0.86 -2.85 3.82
CA MET A 18 1.45 -1.57 3.40
C MET A 18 2.60 -1.14 4.33
N ILE A 19 2.45 -1.31 5.64
CA ILE A 19 3.50 -1.02 6.63
C ILE A 19 4.69 -1.95 6.43
N VAL A 20 4.48 -3.26 6.44
CA VAL A 20 5.57 -4.26 6.39
C VAL A 20 6.28 -4.24 5.05
N ILE A 21 5.53 -4.34 3.94
CA ILE A 21 6.10 -4.34 2.59
C ILE A 21 6.68 -2.96 2.27
N GLY A 22 6.00 -1.87 2.67
CA GLY A 22 6.51 -0.53 2.49
C GLY A 22 7.86 -0.32 3.18
N ARG A 23 8.00 -0.80 4.42
CA ARG A 23 9.28 -0.78 5.14
C ARG A 23 10.35 -1.60 4.45
N LEU A 24 10.00 -2.80 3.98
CA LEU A 24 10.92 -3.69 3.27
C LEU A 24 11.40 -3.02 1.97
N MET A 25 10.51 -2.50 1.14
CA MET A 25 10.87 -1.80 -0.09
C MET A 25 11.72 -0.54 0.18
N TRP A 26 11.43 0.18 1.26
CA TRP A 26 12.16 1.39 1.62
C TRP A 26 13.58 1.11 2.11
N LYS A 27 13.77 0.06 2.93
CA LYS A 27 15.06 -0.24 3.59
C LYS A 27 15.87 -1.34 2.89
N ARG A 28 15.21 -2.24 2.17
CA ARG A 28 15.80 -3.40 1.49
C ARG A 28 15.09 -3.59 0.14
N PRO A 29 15.21 -2.63 -0.79
CA PRO A 29 14.65 -2.77 -2.13
C PRO A 29 15.24 -4.03 -2.82
N PRO A 30 14.47 -4.70 -3.69
CA PRO A 30 14.98 -5.84 -4.45
C PRO A 30 16.25 -5.46 -5.21
N GLN A 31 17.31 -6.26 -5.10
CA GLN A 31 18.62 -5.95 -5.67
C GLN A 31 18.71 -6.19 -7.18
N LYS A 32 17.71 -6.87 -7.75
CA LYS A 32 17.64 -7.18 -9.18
C LYS A 32 16.27 -6.80 -9.70
N ILE A 33 16.25 -6.16 -10.85
CA ILE A 33 15.03 -5.99 -11.64
C ILE A 33 14.54 -7.37 -12.03
N ASN A 34 13.28 -7.66 -11.72
CA ASN A 34 12.65 -8.93 -12.04
C ASN A 34 11.17 -8.69 -12.32
N SER A 35 10.53 -9.65 -12.99
CA SER A 35 9.12 -9.56 -13.37
C SER A 35 8.17 -10.12 -12.31
N LEU A 36 8.66 -10.71 -11.22
CA LEU A 36 7.84 -11.39 -10.21
C LEU A 36 7.49 -10.49 -9.02
N ILE A 37 8.47 -9.76 -8.47
CA ILE A 37 8.38 -9.04 -7.20
C ILE A 37 8.90 -7.62 -7.36
N GLY A 38 8.12 -6.67 -6.83
CA GLY A 38 8.50 -5.26 -6.71
C GLY A 38 7.51 -4.31 -7.38
N TYR A 39 7.89 -3.04 -7.39
CA TYR A 39 7.22 -1.97 -8.11
C TYR A 39 7.61 -2.05 -9.58
N ARG A 40 6.74 -2.65 -10.42
CA ARG A 40 7.06 -3.12 -11.79
C ARG A 40 6.40 -2.28 -12.88
N THR A 41 6.59 -0.97 -12.83
CA THR A 41 6.15 -0.09 -13.93
C THR A 41 7.25 0.06 -14.97
N SER A 42 6.87 0.33 -16.22
CA SER A 42 7.82 0.47 -17.34
C SER A 42 8.91 1.52 -17.10
N ARG A 43 8.61 2.58 -16.33
CA ARG A 43 9.59 3.61 -15.92
C ARG A 43 10.53 3.11 -14.84
N SER A 44 10.00 2.41 -13.82
CA SER A 44 10.82 1.91 -12.71
C SER A 44 11.82 0.84 -13.16
N MET A 45 11.47 0.03 -14.16
CA MET A 45 12.28 -1.11 -14.62
C MET A 45 13.35 -0.75 -15.67
N LYS A 46 13.58 0.53 -15.97
CA LYS A 46 14.54 0.97 -17.00
C LYS A 46 15.98 0.62 -16.64
N ASN A 47 16.39 0.90 -15.41
CA ASN A 47 17.70 0.55 -14.88
C ASN A 47 17.65 0.45 -13.35
N MET A 48 18.77 0.11 -12.72
CA MET A 48 18.82 -0.09 -11.27
C MET A 48 18.55 1.20 -10.47
N ASP A 49 18.88 2.38 -11.01
CA ASP A 49 18.64 3.64 -10.31
C ASP A 49 17.14 3.99 -10.28
N THR A 50 16.44 3.88 -11.42
CA THR A 50 14.98 4.05 -11.47
C THR A 50 14.27 3.02 -10.59
N TRP A 51 14.78 1.79 -10.55
CA TRP A 51 14.24 0.69 -9.75
C TRP A 51 14.35 0.98 -8.26
N HIS A 52 15.55 1.34 -7.78
CA HIS A 52 15.78 1.69 -6.39
C HIS A 52 14.99 2.93 -5.98
N PHE A 53 14.93 3.96 -6.82
CA PHE A 53 14.15 5.16 -6.56
C PHE A 53 12.67 4.85 -6.37
N ALA A 54 12.08 4.06 -7.27
CA ALA A 54 10.66 3.70 -7.21
C ALA A 54 10.33 2.95 -5.92
N HIS A 55 11.15 1.96 -5.55
CA HIS A 55 10.96 1.18 -4.32
C HIS A 55 11.15 2.02 -3.06
N HIS A 56 12.13 2.92 -3.06
CA HIS A 56 12.36 3.81 -1.94
C HIS A 56 11.19 4.78 -1.73
N TYR A 57 10.73 5.40 -2.82
CA TYR A 57 9.62 6.36 -2.78
C TYR A 57 8.30 5.67 -2.40
N CYS A 58 7.93 4.62 -3.14
CA CYS A 58 6.71 3.86 -2.88
C CYS A 58 6.73 3.23 -1.49
N GLY A 59 7.86 2.65 -1.08
CA GLY A 59 8.01 2.05 0.24
C GLY A 59 7.82 3.06 1.38
N LYS A 60 8.41 4.26 1.26
CA LYS A 60 8.23 5.34 2.24
C LYS A 60 6.79 5.88 2.26
N LEU A 61 6.14 5.94 1.09
CA LEU A 61 4.74 6.34 0.96
C LEU A 61 3.82 5.32 1.64
N TRP A 62 3.98 4.03 1.33
CA TRP A 62 3.21 2.93 1.93
C TRP A 62 3.41 2.82 3.43
N TRP A 63 4.65 3.00 3.91
CA TRP A 63 4.92 3.05 5.35
C TRP A 63 4.08 4.13 6.06
N ARG A 64 4.01 5.34 5.50
CA ARG A 64 3.24 6.45 6.09
C ARG A 64 1.74 6.22 5.99
N ILE A 65 1.24 5.90 4.79
CA ILE A 65 -0.18 5.70 4.54
C ILE A 65 -0.71 4.51 5.33
N GLY A 66 0.04 3.42 5.43
CA GLY A 66 -0.35 2.24 6.17
C GLY A 66 -0.67 2.55 7.64
N TRP A 67 0.15 3.37 8.32
CA TRP A 67 -0.15 3.85 9.68
C TRP A 67 -1.38 4.76 9.74
N ILE A 68 -1.54 5.66 8.77
CA ILE A 68 -2.70 6.56 8.68
C ILE A 68 -4.00 5.79 8.47
N ILE A 69 -3.98 4.65 7.77
CA ILE A 69 -5.15 3.80 7.55
C ILE A 69 -5.38 2.81 8.69
N LEU A 70 -4.32 2.28 9.30
CA LEU A 70 -4.42 1.26 10.35
C LEU A 70 -5.25 1.77 11.55
N VAL A 71 -4.96 2.97 12.03
CA VAL A 71 -5.59 3.52 13.23
C VAL A 71 -7.10 3.76 13.03
N PRO A 72 -7.57 4.45 11.97
CA PRO A 72 -8.99 4.55 11.67
C PRO A 72 -9.68 3.19 11.44
N SER A 73 -8.99 2.24 10.80
CA SER A 73 -9.55 0.89 10.58
C SER A 73 -9.88 0.19 11.89
N LEU A 74 -9.03 0.33 12.92
CA LEU A 74 -9.32 -0.16 14.27
C LEU A 74 -10.51 0.57 14.91
N ILE A 75 -10.53 1.90 14.82
CA ILE A 75 -11.53 2.74 15.49
C ILE A 75 -12.93 2.53 14.90
N ILE A 76 -13.04 2.41 13.57
CA ILE A 76 -14.32 2.24 12.86
C ILE A 76 -15.06 0.98 13.32
N HIS A 77 -14.35 -0.08 13.72
CA HIS A 77 -14.98 -1.33 14.16
C HIS A 77 -15.56 -1.26 15.58
N LEU A 78 -15.06 -0.37 16.45
CA LEU A 78 -15.45 -0.32 17.87
C LEU A 78 -16.96 -0.11 18.09
N PRO A 79 -17.65 0.83 17.39
CA PRO A 79 -19.09 1.05 17.59
C PRO A 79 -19.95 -0.13 17.11
N PHE A 80 -19.43 -0.99 16.25
CA PHE A 80 -20.14 -2.15 15.70
C PHE A 80 -19.89 -3.43 16.51
N TYR A 81 -19.20 -3.34 17.64
CA TYR A 81 -19.07 -4.46 18.56
C TYR A 81 -20.44 -4.79 19.16
N GLY A 82 -20.97 -5.98 18.87
CA GLY A 82 -22.34 -6.34 19.25
C GLY A 82 -23.39 -6.18 18.14
N ALA A 83 -23.04 -5.54 17.02
CA ALA A 83 -23.96 -5.33 15.90
C ALA A 83 -24.27 -6.63 15.13
N SER A 84 -25.25 -6.57 14.23
CA SER A 84 -25.57 -7.68 13.33
C SER A 84 -24.43 -7.96 12.35
N ASP A 85 -24.32 -9.21 11.91
CA ASP A 85 -23.30 -9.62 10.95
C ASP A 85 -23.42 -8.83 9.63
N ASP A 86 -24.64 -8.50 9.18
CA ASP A 86 -24.85 -7.68 7.98
C ASP A 86 -24.24 -6.27 8.12
N ALA A 87 -24.44 -5.62 9.28
CA ALA A 87 -23.91 -4.28 9.51
C ALA A 87 -22.37 -4.29 9.55
N ILE A 88 -21.78 -5.25 10.24
CA ILE A 88 -20.31 -5.45 10.31
C ILE A 88 -19.76 -5.72 8.91
N GLY A 89 -20.44 -6.58 8.14
CA GLY A 89 -20.04 -6.94 6.78
C GLY A 89 -20.04 -5.74 5.83
N ILE A 90 -21.09 -4.91 5.86
CA ILE A 90 -21.20 -3.70 5.04
C ILE A 90 -20.07 -2.70 5.37
N VAL A 91 -19.81 -2.47 6.66
CA VAL A 91 -18.75 -1.56 7.11
C VAL A 91 -17.38 -2.04 6.63
N GLY A 92 -17.08 -3.32 6.82
CA GLY A 92 -15.80 -3.90 6.38
C GLY A 92 -15.64 -3.87 4.86
N LEU A 93 -16.72 -4.13 4.11
CA LEU A 93 -16.71 -4.02 2.65
C LEU A 93 -16.36 -2.61 2.18
N ILE A 94 -17.03 -1.59 2.72
CA ILE A 94 -16.77 -0.18 2.39
C ILE A 94 -15.32 0.19 2.73
N LEU A 95 -14.86 -0.19 3.93
CA LEU A 95 -13.50 0.09 4.39
C LEU A 95 -12.47 -0.55 3.46
N THR A 96 -12.62 -1.84 3.14
CA THR A 96 -11.74 -2.56 2.23
C THR A 96 -11.70 -1.91 0.84
N PHE A 97 -12.83 -1.47 0.28
CA PHE A 97 -12.84 -0.75 -1.01
C PHE A 97 -12.03 0.55 -0.96
N ILE A 98 -12.15 1.33 0.11
CA ILE A 98 -11.37 2.56 0.31
C ILE A 98 -9.88 2.21 0.40
N GLN A 99 -9.51 1.18 1.16
CA GLN A 99 -8.12 0.76 1.32
C GLN A 99 -7.51 0.31 -0.02
N ILE A 100 -8.24 -0.45 -0.83
CA ILE A 100 -7.82 -0.87 -2.18
C ILE A 100 -7.64 0.36 -3.09
N ALA A 101 -8.59 1.30 -3.05
CA ALA A 101 -8.49 2.53 -3.84
C ALA A 101 -7.25 3.35 -3.48
N VAL A 102 -6.90 3.44 -2.18
CA VAL A 102 -5.67 4.11 -1.74
C VAL A 102 -4.41 3.34 -2.19
N LEU A 103 -4.43 2.01 -2.10
CA LEU A 103 -3.32 1.17 -2.55
C LEU A 103 -3.03 1.39 -4.04
N ILE A 104 -4.05 1.32 -4.90
CA ILE A 104 -3.94 1.60 -6.34
C ILE A 104 -3.55 3.06 -6.57
N GLY A 105 -4.17 3.98 -5.82
CA GLY A 105 -3.92 5.41 -5.90
C GLY A 105 -2.45 5.79 -5.63
N SER A 106 -1.73 5.01 -4.83
CA SER A 106 -0.31 5.21 -4.52
C SER A 106 0.64 5.04 -5.72
N ILE A 107 0.17 4.43 -6.82
CA ILE A 107 0.92 4.31 -8.08
C ILE A 107 1.14 5.69 -8.71
N PHE A 108 0.10 6.53 -8.75
CA PHE A 108 0.16 7.85 -9.38
C PHE A 108 1.25 8.78 -8.81
N PRO A 109 1.37 9.00 -7.47
CA PRO A 109 2.42 9.86 -6.94
C PRO A 109 3.82 9.26 -7.17
N THR A 110 3.96 7.94 -7.17
CA THR A 110 5.24 7.28 -7.43
C THR A 110 5.65 7.44 -8.90
N GLU A 111 4.74 7.19 -9.85
CA GLU A 111 5.01 7.43 -11.28
C GLU A 111 5.28 8.90 -11.59
N LYS A 112 4.56 9.81 -10.93
CA LYS A 112 4.79 11.25 -11.05
C LYS A 112 6.17 11.64 -10.54
N ALA A 113 6.62 11.06 -9.43
CA ALA A 113 7.97 11.27 -8.91
C ALA A 113 9.03 10.72 -9.88
N LEU A 114 8.85 9.51 -10.39
CA LEU A 114 9.73 8.91 -11.41
C LEU A 114 9.84 9.80 -12.65
N LYS A 115 8.71 10.26 -13.20
CA LYS A 115 8.68 11.14 -14.38
C LYS A 115 9.35 12.50 -14.16
N ARG A 116 9.35 13.01 -12.93
CA ARG A 116 10.01 14.28 -12.58
C ARG A 116 11.52 14.12 -12.43
N THR A 117 11.98 12.99 -11.90
CA THR A 117 13.39 12.74 -11.59
C THR A 117 14.17 12.15 -12.78
N PHE A 118 13.51 11.41 -13.67
CA PHE A 118 14.17 10.69 -14.76
C PHE A 118 13.63 11.05 -16.16
N THR A 119 14.47 10.87 -17.18
CA THR A 119 14.08 10.88 -18.60
C THR A 119 13.33 9.59 -18.96
N GLU A 120 12.76 9.51 -20.18
CA GLU A 120 12.11 8.27 -20.66
C GLU A 120 13.08 7.10 -20.83
N GLU A 121 14.38 7.39 -20.96
CA GLU A 121 15.47 6.42 -21.01
C GLU A 121 15.97 6.00 -19.62
N GLY A 122 15.48 6.64 -18.55
CA GLY A 122 15.88 6.34 -17.17
C GLY A 122 17.14 7.04 -16.69
N LEU A 123 17.63 8.05 -17.42
CA LEU A 123 18.72 8.92 -16.97
C LEU A 123 18.18 9.95 -15.98
N ARG A 124 18.93 10.29 -14.93
CA ARG A 124 18.56 11.39 -14.03
C ARG A 124 18.55 12.71 -14.79
N ARG A 125 17.56 13.54 -14.50
CA ARG A 125 17.49 14.93 -14.97
C ARG A 125 18.31 15.84 -14.09
#